data_AF-A0A7W8CTB4-F1
#
_entry.id   AF-A0A7W8CTB4-F1
#
_cell.length_a   1.000
_cell.length_b   1.000
_cell.length_c   1.000
_cell.angle_alpha   90.00
_cell.angle_beta   90.00
_cell.angle_gamma   90.00
#
_symmetry.space_group_name_H-M   'P 1'
#
loop_
_entity.id
_entity.type
_entity.pdbx_description
1 polymer ?
#
loop_
_entity_poly.entity_id
_entity_poly.type
_entity_poly.pdbx_seq_one_letter_code
_entity_poly.pdbx_strand_id
1 'polypeptide(L)'
;MKHLLKKQGWALLAGTLSLSLLAGCGSSGSDSGSEEAKTAWDEIKEEGTLTVATSGTLFPTSYREEGTDKLTGFEVEVVREIAERLELEVEFSELGFDEMLTSVQTGQVDLAANDIEATEDRKEKFAFSTPFKFSYGTAIVRKDDLSGIKTLEDLKGKKAAGASTSVYMETARSYGAEEVVYDNATNEVYLRDVAIGRTDVILNDYYLQTLALAAFPELNITIHPDIKYSPSEVSMVMNKDNEELVENVNGAIEEMLEDGTIAEISKEFFNGADATQKIDIEE
;
A
#
# COMPACT_ATOMS: atom_id res chain seq x y z
N MET A 1 63.90 16.43 -41.74
CA MET A 1 64.04 15.01 -41.34
C MET A 1 62.83 14.28 -41.91
N LYS A 2 63.05 13.30 -42.80
CA LYS A 2 62.12 12.25 -43.30
C LYS A 2 60.81 12.72 -43.99
N HIS A 3 60.70 12.74 -45.32
CA HIS A 3 60.60 11.64 -46.31
C HIS A 3 59.14 11.32 -46.71
N LEU A 4 58.86 11.47 -48.02
CA LEU A 4 58.04 10.62 -48.93
C LEU A 4 56.51 10.56 -48.65
N LEU A 5 55.54 10.53 -49.58
CA LEU A 5 55.37 10.29 -51.03
C LEU A 5 53.99 10.90 -51.41
N LYS A 6 53.78 11.55 -52.58
CA LYS A 6 53.11 11.01 -53.81
C LYS A 6 51.87 10.15 -53.51
N LYS A 7 50.66 10.36 -54.05
CA LYS A 7 50.24 10.65 -55.44
C LYS A 7 48.69 10.79 -55.49
N GLN A 8 48.18 11.53 -56.48
CA GLN A 8 47.07 11.23 -57.42
C GLN A 8 45.91 10.33 -56.91
N GLY A 9 44.62 10.60 -57.10
CA GLY A 9 43.89 11.48 -58.01
C GLY A 9 42.43 10.99 -58.05
N TRP A 10 41.51 11.90 -58.35
CA TRP A 10 40.07 11.70 -58.59
C TRP A 10 39.71 10.45 -59.43
N ALA A 11 38.56 9.83 -59.14
CA ALA A 11 37.36 9.96 -59.99
C ALA A 11 36.17 9.15 -59.45
N LEU A 12 35.01 9.82 -59.43
CA LEU A 12 33.68 9.24 -59.39
C LEU A 12 33.45 8.26 -60.56
N LEU A 13 32.71 7.18 -60.32
CA LEU A 13 31.93 6.53 -61.37
C LEU A 13 30.56 6.10 -60.82
N ALA A 14 29.55 6.86 -61.22
CA ALA A 14 28.16 6.45 -61.25
C ALA A 14 27.97 5.37 -62.33
N GLY A 15 27.24 4.31 -62.01
CA GLY A 15 26.89 3.24 -62.93
C GLY A 15 25.46 2.79 -62.70
N THR A 16 24.51 3.45 -63.37
CA THR A 16 23.16 2.97 -63.61
C THR A 16 23.20 1.78 -64.58
N LEU A 17 22.58 0.66 -64.20
CA LEU A 17 22.16 -0.37 -65.14
C LEU A 17 20.72 -0.79 -64.82
N SER A 18 19.79 -0.35 -65.66
CA SER A 18 18.41 -0.82 -65.71
C SER A 18 18.33 -2.03 -66.64
N LEU A 19 17.75 -3.14 -66.18
CA LEU A 19 17.14 -4.16 -67.05
C LEU A 19 15.85 -4.68 -66.40
N SER A 20 14.88 -4.91 -67.26
CA SER A 20 13.45 -4.98 -67.00
C SER A 20 12.92 -6.40 -66.78
N LEU A 21 11.79 -6.46 -66.05
CA LEU A 21 10.67 -7.42 -66.12
C LEU A 21 10.89 -8.88 -65.69
N LEU A 22 10.24 -9.24 -64.58
CA LEU A 22 9.28 -10.35 -64.52
C LEU A 22 8.34 -10.13 -63.32
N ALA A 23 7.07 -9.88 -63.64
CA ALA A 23 5.97 -10.01 -62.69
C ALA A 23 5.86 -11.49 -62.28
N GLY A 24 6.11 -11.77 -61.00
CA GLY A 24 5.82 -13.05 -60.37
C GLY A 24 4.94 -12.80 -59.16
N CYS A 25 3.64 -13.00 -59.30
CA CYS A 25 2.75 -13.27 -58.17
C CYS A 25 3.22 -14.55 -57.49
N GLY A 26 4.04 -14.40 -56.45
CA GLY A 26 4.33 -15.45 -55.48
C GLY A 26 3.56 -15.12 -54.21
N SER A 27 2.46 -15.82 -53.98
CA SER A 27 1.76 -15.89 -52.70
C SER A 27 2.75 -16.40 -51.64
N SER A 28 3.41 -15.47 -50.97
CA SER A 28 4.15 -15.69 -49.76
C SER A 28 3.77 -14.51 -48.89
N GLY A 29 2.64 -14.66 -48.20
CA GLY A 29 2.33 -13.82 -47.06
C GLY A 29 3.54 -13.88 -46.16
N SER A 30 4.36 -12.83 -46.23
CA SER A 30 5.21 -12.42 -45.14
C SER A 30 4.25 -12.14 -44.01
N ASP A 31 4.05 -13.18 -43.21
CA ASP A 31 3.51 -13.09 -41.87
C ASP A 31 4.56 -12.30 -41.09
N SER A 32 4.55 -10.98 -41.30
CA SER A 32 5.09 -10.03 -40.36
C SER A 32 4.11 -10.03 -39.20
N GLY A 33 4.13 -11.14 -38.43
CA GLY A 33 3.64 -11.14 -37.08
C GLY A 33 4.42 -10.03 -36.40
N SER A 34 3.74 -8.92 -36.12
CA SER A 34 4.16 -8.04 -35.05
C SER A 34 4.28 -8.94 -33.83
N GLU A 35 5.49 -9.33 -33.47
CA GLU A 35 5.77 -9.75 -32.09
C GLU A 35 5.28 -8.56 -31.25
N GLU A 36 4.13 -8.74 -30.58
CA GLU A 36 3.69 -7.82 -29.56
C GLU A 36 4.85 -7.68 -28.59
N ALA A 37 5.24 -6.44 -28.31
CA ALA A 37 6.32 -6.19 -27.36
C ALA A 37 5.89 -6.79 -26.03
N LYS A 38 6.73 -7.65 -25.44
CA LYS A 38 6.48 -8.25 -24.13
C LYS A 38 6.09 -7.17 -23.13
N THR A 39 4.99 -7.39 -22.41
CA THR A 39 4.56 -6.51 -21.33
C THR A 39 5.40 -6.78 -20.08
N ALA A 40 5.35 -5.86 -19.11
CA ALA A 40 5.94 -6.14 -17.79
C ALA A 40 5.25 -7.34 -17.10
N TRP A 41 3.96 -7.56 -17.37
CA TRP A 41 3.24 -8.74 -16.89
C TRP A 41 3.74 -10.03 -17.51
N ASP A 42 4.04 -10.05 -18.81
CA ASP A 42 4.67 -11.21 -19.46
C ASP A 42 6.00 -11.59 -18.78
N GLU A 43 6.80 -10.59 -18.42
CA GLU A 43 8.07 -10.79 -17.70
C GLU A 43 7.82 -11.39 -16.30
N ILE A 44 6.89 -10.83 -15.52
CA ILE A 44 6.48 -11.38 -14.21
C ILE A 44 6.03 -12.85 -14.33
N LYS A 45 5.21 -13.18 -15.34
CA LYS A 45 4.73 -14.55 -15.58
C LYS A 45 5.86 -15.49 -16.02
N GLU A 46 6.82 -15.01 -16.80
CA GLU A 46 7.98 -15.81 -17.23
C GLU A 46 8.94 -16.08 -16.06
N GLU A 47 9.16 -15.09 -15.19
CA GLU A 47 9.96 -15.22 -13.97
C GLU A 47 9.25 -16.04 -12.89
N GLY A 48 7.93 -16.05 -12.90
CA GLY A 48 7.10 -16.80 -11.95
C GLY A 48 7.10 -16.22 -10.53
N THR A 49 7.50 -14.96 -10.38
CA THR A 49 7.65 -14.29 -9.07
C THR A 49 7.02 -12.91 -9.11
N LEU A 50 6.21 -12.59 -8.11
CA LEU A 50 5.68 -11.27 -7.84
C LEU A 50 6.54 -10.58 -6.77
N THR A 51 7.24 -9.52 -7.14
CA THR A 51 8.10 -8.75 -6.24
C THR A 51 7.29 -7.65 -5.55
N VAL A 52 7.31 -7.65 -4.21
CA VAL A 52 6.42 -6.80 -3.42
C VAL A 52 7.19 -6.01 -2.37
N ALA A 53 7.07 -4.68 -2.41
CA ALA A 53 7.61 -3.84 -1.35
C ALA A 53 6.63 -3.71 -0.18
N THR A 54 7.14 -3.88 1.04
CA THR A 54 6.42 -3.62 2.29
C THR A 54 7.39 -3.14 3.37
N SER A 55 6.95 -2.77 4.57
CA SER A 55 7.87 -2.26 5.61
C SER A 55 8.34 -3.30 6.61
N GLY A 56 7.53 -4.32 6.92
CA GLY A 56 7.79 -5.27 8.00
C GLY A 56 7.75 -4.65 9.41
N THR A 57 7.23 -3.42 9.55
CA THR A 57 7.23 -2.66 10.81
C THR A 57 5.87 -2.11 11.24
N LEU A 58 4.81 -2.43 10.49
CA LEU A 58 3.43 -1.99 10.72
C LEU A 58 2.57 -3.14 11.23
N PHE A 59 2.54 -3.37 12.55
CA PHE A 59 1.60 -4.31 13.15
C PHE A 59 0.16 -3.77 13.06
N PRO A 60 -0.86 -4.56 12.65
CA PRO A 60 -0.80 -5.99 12.29
C PRO A 60 -0.79 -6.24 10.77
N THR A 61 -0.50 -5.25 9.93
CA THR A 61 -0.63 -5.35 8.46
C THR A 61 0.63 -5.90 7.76
N SER A 62 1.81 -5.54 8.25
CA SER A 62 3.11 -5.95 7.73
C SER A 62 4.13 -5.92 8.86
N TYR A 63 4.43 -7.07 9.45
CA TYR A 63 5.32 -7.20 10.60
C TYR A 63 5.97 -8.57 10.65
N ARG A 64 7.02 -8.70 11.47
CA ARG A 64 7.63 -10.01 11.75
C ARG A 64 6.90 -10.66 12.93
N GLU A 65 6.43 -11.89 12.74
CA GLU A 65 5.78 -12.66 13.78
C GLU A 65 6.69 -12.77 15.02
N GLU A 66 6.11 -12.64 16.21
CA GLU A 66 6.88 -12.61 17.44
C GLU A 66 7.67 -13.91 17.63
N GLY A 67 8.99 -13.78 17.80
CA GLY A 67 9.88 -14.92 18.01
C GLY A 67 10.24 -15.70 16.74
N THR A 68 9.85 -15.21 15.56
CA THR A 68 10.24 -15.80 14.26
C THR A 68 10.77 -14.73 13.30
N ASP A 69 11.46 -15.17 12.24
CA ASP A 69 11.87 -14.31 11.13
C ASP A 69 10.80 -14.29 10.01
N LYS A 70 9.58 -14.76 10.28
CA LYS A 70 8.50 -14.81 9.28
C LYS A 70 7.83 -13.45 9.17
N LEU A 71 7.93 -12.83 8.00
CA LEU A 71 7.10 -11.68 7.63
C LEU A 71 5.63 -12.14 7.51
N THR A 72 4.73 -11.43 8.13
CA THR A 72 3.28 -11.72 8.15
C THR A 72 2.49 -10.43 8.35
N GLY A 73 1.18 -10.55 8.45
CA GLY A 73 0.26 -9.44 8.62
C GLY A 73 -0.81 -9.44 7.55
N PHE A 74 -1.87 -8.67 7.80
CA PHE A 74 -3.04 -8.64 6.94
C PHE A 74 -2.70 -8.44 5.45
N GLU A 75 -1.99 -7.37 5.08
CA GLU A 75 -1.63 -7.13 3.68
C GLU A 75 -0.63 -8.14 3.14
N VAL A 76 0.30 -8.62 3.97
CA VAL A 76 1.29 -9.62 3.57
C VAL A 76 0.58 -10.94 3.19
N GLU A 77 -0.38 -11.40 3.99
CA GLU A 77 -1.12 -12.63 3.67
C GLU A 77 -2.12 -12.42 2.52
N VAL A 78 -2.72 -11.24 2.36
CA VAL A 78 -3.52 -10.90 1.18
C VAL A 78 -2.68 -10.97 -0.10
N VAL A 79 -1.47 -10.40 -0.09
CA VAL A 79 -0.54 -10.48 -1.23
C VAL A 79 -0.15 -11.92 -1.56
N ARG A 80 0.09 -12.76 -0.54
CA ARG A 80 0.42 -14.18 -0.76
C ARG A 80 -0.70 -14.93 -1.45
N GLU A 81 -1.94 -14.73 -1.00
CA GLU A 81 -3.12 -15.34 -1.62
C GLU A 81 -3.30 -14.83 -3.07
N ILE A 82 -3.09 -13.54 -3.33
CA ILE A 82 -3.13 -12.99 -4.70
C ILE A 82 -2.11 -13.71 -5.59
N ALA A 83 -0.87 -13.86 -5.14
CA ALA A 83 0.15 -14.54 -5.93
C ALA A 83 -0.16 -16.03 -6.14
N GLU A 84 -0.71 -16.72 -5.13
CA GLU A 84 -1.16 -18.10 -5.28
C GLU A 84 -2.20 -18.24 -6.38
N ARG A 85 -3.22 -17.36 -6.41
CA ARG A 85 -4.25 -17.34 -7.46
C ARG A 85 -3.71 -17.02 -8.84
N LEU A 86 -2.67 -16.20 -8.90
CA LEU A 86 -1.98 -15.83 -10.14
C LEU A 86 -0.92 -16.86 -10.56
N GLU A 87 -0.76 -17.97 -9.82
CA GLU A 87 0.27 -19.00 -10.03
C GLU A 87 1.69 -18.38 -10.03
N LEU A 88 1.99 -17.58 -9.01
CA LEU A 88 3.25 -16.89 -8.79
C LEU A 88 3.77 -17.16 -7.37
N GLU A 89 5.10 -17.16 -7.22
CA GLU A 89 5.75 -17.01 -5.91
C GLU A 89 5.76 -15.54 -5.48
N VAL A 90 5.96 -15.24 -4.20
CA VAL A 90 6.13 -13.86 -3.72
C VAL A 90 7.52 -13.64 -3.17
N GLU A 91 8.18 -12.57 -3.62
CA GLU A 91 9.39 -12.05 -3.01
C GLU A 91 9.14 -10.69 -2.36
N PHE A 92 9.20 -10.64 -1.03
CA PHE A 92 9.03 -9.39 -0.30
C PHE A 92 10.34 -8.64 -0.14
N SER A 93 10.32 -7.36 -0.47
CA SER A 93 11.37 -6.39 -0.18
C SER A 93 10.94 -5.46 0.95
N GLU A 94 11.63 -5.51 2.09
CA GLU A 94 11.40 -4.59 3.21
C GLU A 94 12.08 -3.23 2.93
N LEU A 95 11.29 -2.22 2.58
CA LEU A 95 11.75 -0.89 2.17
C LEU A 95 11.10 0.22 3.02
N GLY A 96 11.81 1.35 3.13
CA GLY A 96 11.19 2.58 3.66
C GLY A 96 10.12 3.11 2.70
N PHE A 97 9.15 3.87 3.21
CA PHE A 97 7.99 4.33 2.43
C PHE A 97 8.36 5.09 1.13
N ASP A 98 9.30 6.04 1.19
CA ASP A 98 9.72 6.80 0.02
C ASP A 98 10.46 5.94 -1.01
N GLU A 99 11.27 5.00 -0.54
CA GLU A 99 12.00 4.05 -1.38
C GLU A 99 11.04 3.08 -2.07
N MET A 100 10.08 2.53 -1.33
CA MET A 100 9.00 1.68 -1.83
C MET A 100 8.25 2.30 -3.01
N LEU A 101 7.77 3.55 -2.86
CA LEU A 101 7.08 4.25 -3.95
C LEU A 101 7.99 4.49 -5.15
N THR A 102 9.27 4.78 -4.91
CA THR A 102 10.27 4.95 -5.97
C THR A 102 10.50 3.63 -6.70
N SER A 103 10.67 2.52 -5.98
CA SER A 103 10.90 1.18 -6.54
C SER A 103 9.74 0.72 -7.41
N VAL A 104 8.48 0.96 -6.99
CA VAL A 104 7.29 0.72 -7.84
C VAL A 104 7.34 1.59 -9.10
N GLN A 105 7.63 2.88 -8.94
CA GLN A 105 7.68 3.81 -10.08
C GLN A 105 8.75 3.42 -11.12
N THR A 106 9.88 2.87 -10.68
CA THR A 106 10.97 2.45 -11.55
C THR A 106 10.84 1.00 -12.05
N GLY A 107 9.84 0.25 -11.59
CA GLY A 107 9.70 -1.18 -11.90
C GLY A 107 10.77 -2.07 -11.26
N GLN A 108 11.36 -1.64 -10.14
CA GLN A 108 12.27 -2.47 -9.34
C GLN A 108 11.50 -3.49 -8.51
N VAL A 109 10.27 -3.15 -8.12
CA VAL A 109 9.28 -4.08 -7.57
C VAL A 109 7.98 -3.90 -8.35
N ASP A 110 7.16 -4.93 -8.39
CA ASP A 110 5.92 -4.94 -9.17
C ASP A 110 4.81 -4.16 -8.47
N LEU A 111 4.68 -4.32 -7.15
CA LEU A 111 3.71 -3.61 -6.34
C LEU A 111 4.21 -3.30 -4.93
N ALA A 112 3.50 -2.41 -4.24
CA ALA A 112 3.69 -2.13 -2.83
C ALA A 112 2.41 -2.34 -2.03
N ALA A 113 2.54 -2.98 -0.87
CA ALA A 113 1.47 -3.25 0.09
C ALA A 113 1.96 -2.86 1.50
N ASN A 114 1.53 -1.69 1.98
CA ASN A 114 1.98 -1.14 3.26
C ASN A 114 1.01 -0.09 3.85
N ASP A 115 -0.29 -0.42 3.96
CA ASP A 115 -1.35 0.44 4.52
C ASP A 115 -1.48 1.78 3.78
N ILE A 116 -1.46 1.74 2.45
CA ILE A 116 -1.35 2.94 1.61
C ILE A 116 -2.74 3.41 1.16
N GLU A 117 -3.09 4.62 1.56
CA GLU A 117 -4.28 5.32 1.07
C GLU A 117 -4.08 5.89 -0.34
N ALA A 118 -5.09 5.73 -1.18
CA ALA A 118 -5.14 6.24 -2.56
C ALA A 118 -5.51 7.73 -2.60
N THR A 119 -4.57 8.59 -2.22
CA THR A 119 -4.77 10.05 -2.29
C THR A 119 -4.69 10.55 -3.73
N GLU A 120 -5.35 11.68 -4.02
CA GLU A 120 -5.37 12.28 -5.37
C GLU A 120 -3.95 12.54 -5.91
N ASP A 121 -3.07 13.11 -5.09
CA ASP A 121 -1.66 13.35 -5.45
C ASP A 121 -0.89 12.07 -5.82
N ARG A 122 -1.24 10.93 -5.21
CA ARG A 122 -0.62 9.64 -5.52
C ARG A 122 -1.23 9.01 -6.78
N LYS A 123 -2.54 9.15 -6.99
CA LYS A 123 -3.24 8.66 -8.20
C LYS A 123 -2.74 9.32 -9.49
N GLU A 124 -2.17 10.52 -9.41
CA GLU A 124 -1.50 11.14 -10.57
C GLU A 124 -0.24 10.37 -11.04
N LYS A 125 0.40 9.63 -10.12
CA LYS A 125 1.72 8.99 -10.32
C LYS A 125 1.65 7.48 -10.38
N PHE A 126 0.67 6.86 -9.74
CA PHE A 126 0.57 5.41 -9.55
C PHE A 126 -0.83 4.90 -9.91
N ALA A 127 -0.91 3.62 -10.24
CA ALA A 127 -2.17 2.89 -10.21
C ALA A 127 -2.39 2.31 -8.81
N PHE A 128 -3.65 2.21 -8.42
CA PHE A 128 -4.06 1.60 -7.16
C PHE A 128 -4.98 0.44 -7.44
N SER A 129 -4.87 -0.61 -6.62
CA SER A 129 -5.84 -1.70 -6.66
C SER A 129 -7.22 -1.26 -6.17
N THR A 130 -8.23 -2.09 -6.44
CA THR A 130 -9.50 -2.06 -5.71
C THR A 130 -9.20 -2.06 -4.19
N PRO A 131 -9.80 -1.15 -3.40
CA PRO A 131 -9.58 -1.14 -1.96
C PRO A 131 -10.11 -2.41 -1.31
N PHE A 132 -9.32 -2.99 -0.41
CA PHE A 132 -9.65 -4.26 0.27
C PHE A 132 -9.68 -4.12 1.80
N LYS A 133 -9.34 -2.94 2.32
CA LYS A 133 -9.50 -2.57 3.73
C LYS A 133 -10.06 -1.16 3.83
N PHE A 134 -11.06 -1.01 4.68
CA PHE A 134 -11.70 0.26 5.01
C PHE A 134 -11.55 0.50 6.51
N SER A 135 -11.26 1.73 6.89
CA SER A 135 -11.14 2.12 8.30
C SER A 135 -11.52 3.58 8.49
N TYR A 136 -11.30 4.07 9.71
CA TYR A 136 -11.53 5.44 10.12
C TYR A 136 -10.84 5.69 11.48
N GLY A 137 -10.66 6.96 11.79
CA GLY A 137 -10.19 7.38 13.10
C GLY A 137 -11.29 7.29 14.16
N THR A 138 -10.93 6.84 15.36
CA THR A 138 -11.76 6.86 16.56
C THR A 138 -10.99 7.44 17.75
N ALA A 139 -11.62 7.44 18.92
CA ALA A 139 -11.05 7.93 20.16
C ALA A 139 -11.17 6.88 21.28
N ILE A 140 -10.07 6.51 21.91
CA ILE A 140 -10.09 5.83 23.22
C ILE A 140 -10.28 6.89 24.29
N VAL A 141 -11.26 6.67 25.16
CA VAL A 141 -11.61 7.49 26.33
C VAL A 141 -11.81 6.60 27.56
N ARG A 142 -12.01 7.20 28.73
CA ARG A 142 -12.39 6.45 29.93
C ARG A 142 -13.77 5.82 29.79
N LYS A 143 -13.95 4.59 30.28
CA LYS A 143 -15.20 3.83 30.11
C LYS A 143 -16.36 4.37 30.96
N ASP A 144 -16.07 4.91 32.13
CA ASP A 144 -17.05 5.35 33.12
C ASP A 144 -17.67 6.73 32.81
N ASP A 145 -16.89 7.65 32.26
CA ASP A 145 -17.34 9.03 32.00
C ASP A 145 -17.13 9.50 30.55
N LEU A 146 -16.63 8.64 29.65
CA LEU A 146 -16.21 8.99 28.29
C LEU A 146 -15.24 10.17 28.26
N SER A 147 -14.48 10.36 29.33
CA SER A 147 -13.63 11.53 29.56
C SER A 147 -14.36 12.87 29.48
N GLY A 148 -15.69 12.88 29.63
CA GLY A 148 -16.54 14.05 29.43
C GLY A 148 -16.48 14.61 28.01
N ILE A 149 -16.29 13.73 27.01
CA ILE A 149 -16.30 14.03 25.58
C ILE A 149 -17.60 13.45 25.00
N LYS A 150 -18.21 14.16 24.05
CA LYS A 150 -19.35 13.66 23.25
C LYS A 150 -19.10 13.81 21.77
N THR A 151 -18.49 14.92 21.36
CA THR A 151 -18.12 15.19 19.97
C THR A 151 -16.64 15.60 19.87
N LEU A 152 -16.12 15.73 18.65
CA LEU A 152 -14.74 16.19 18.44
C LEU A 152 -14.50 17.61 18.97
N GLU A 153 -15.52 18.48 18.99
CA GLU A 153 -15.42 19.83 19.55
C GLU A 153 -15.14 19.83 21.06
N ASP A 154 -15.55 18.77 21.76
CA ASP A 154 -15.28 18.60 23.20
C ASP A 154 -13.81 18.22 23.48
N LEU A 155 -12.99 17.99 22.44
CA LEU A 155 -11.54 17.82 22.58
C LEU A 155 -10.84 19.11 23.04
N LYS A 156 -11.49 20.27 22.90
CA LYS A 156 -10.91 21.56 23.30
C LYS A 156 -10.50 21.56 24.79
N GLY A 157 -9.20 21.72 25.04
CA GLY A 157 -8.62 21.71 26.37
C GLY A 157 -8.52 20.33 27.04
N LYS A 158 -8.86 19.24 26.32
CA LYS A 158 -8.61 17.88 26.77
C LYS A 158 -7.16 17.50 26.54
N LYS A 159 -6.63 16.62 27.39
CA LYS A 159 -5.28 16.09 27.26
C LYS A 159 -5.26 14.92 26.29
N ALA A 160 -4.73 15.14 25.09
CA ALA A 160 -4.56 14.09 24.08
C ALA A 160 -3.19 13.42 24.24
N ALA A 161 -3.17 12.09 24.26
CA ALA A 161 -1.96 11.27 24.23
C ALA A 161 -1.88 10.48 22.93
N GLY A 162 -0.66 10.15 22.49
CA GLY A 162 -0.41 9.39 21.27
C GLY A 162 0.88 9.82 20.59
N ALA A 163 1.13 9.28 19.39
CA ALA A 163 2.31 9.63 18.61
C ALA A 163 2.22 11.09 18.10
N SER A 164 3.14 11.94 18.54
CA SER A 164 3.14 13.40 18.29
C SER A 164 3.06 13.81 16.82
N THR A 165 3.73 13.05 15.94
CA THR A 165 3.82 13.32 14.50
C THR A 165 2.74 12.61 13.67
N SER A 166 1.77 11.94 14.31
CA SER A 166 0.67 11.29 13.60
C SER A 166 -0.39 12.29 13.13
N VAL A 167 -1.09 11.94 12.05
CA VAL A 167 -2.29 12.67 11.59
C VAL A 167 -3.37 12.71 12.68
N TYR A 168 -3.46 11.69 13.52
CA TYR A 168 -4.41 11.64 14.63
C TYR A 168 -4.14 12.70 15.70
N MET A 169 -2.87 12.94 16.03
CA MET A 169 -2.51 14.03 16.94
C MET A 169 -2.68 15.40 16.28
N GLU A 170 -2.46 15.52 14.98
CA GLU A 170 -2.82 16.72 14.22
C GLU A 170 -4.32 17.02 14.31
N THR A 171 -5.17 16.01 14.13
CA THR A 171 -6.63 16.13 14.33
C THR A 171 -6.96 16.53 15.76
N ALA A 172 -6.35 15.92 16.78
CA ALA A 172 -6.58 16.33 18.16
C ALA A 172 -6.25 17.82 18.38
N ARG A 173 -5.11 18.29 17.86
CA ARG A 173 -4.70 19.70 17.93
C ARG A 173 -5.63 20.63 17.15
N SER A 174 -6.15 20.22 15.99
CA SER A 174 -7.05 21.04 15.17
C SER A 174 -8.39 21.33 15.89
N TYR A 175 -8.86 20.41 16.73
CA TYR A 175 -10.01 20.60 17.63
C TYR A 175 -9.64 21.26 18.98
N GLY A 176 -8.37 21.61 19.19
CA GLY A 176 -7.91 22.37 20.35
C GLY A 176 -7.56 21.53 21.57
N ALA A 177 -7.26 20.24 21.41
CA ALA A 177 -6.70 19.43 22.48
C ALA A 177 -5.29 19.89 22.87
N GLU A 178 -4.95 19.70 24.14
CA GLU A 178 -3.61 19.87 24.67
C GLU A 178 -2.84 18.56 24.50
N GLU A 179 -1.85 18.55 23.60
CA GLU A 179 -0.97 17.38 23.43
C GLU A 179 -0.14 17.14 24.69
N VAL A 180 -0.17 15.91 25.19
CA VAL A 180 0.74 15.42 26.22
C VAL A 180 1.89 14.70 25.54
N VAL A 181 3.06 15.32 25.58
CA VAL A 181 4.29 14.78 24.98
C VAL A 181 4.93 13.77 25.91
N TYR A 182 5.36 12.64 25.33
CA TYR A 182 6.11 11.59 26.02
C TYR A 182 7.48 11.45 25.38
N ASP A 183 8.51 11.17 26.17
CA ASP A 183 9.86 10.93 25.64
C ASP A 183 9.92 9.59 24.87
N ASN A 184 9.66 8.49 25.57
CA ASN A 184 9.59 7.15 25.01
C ASN A 184 8.56 6.33 25.78
N ALA A 185 7.33 6.26 25.25
CA ALA A 185 6.21 5.57 25.88
C ALA A 185 5.69 4.45 24.98
N THR A 186 5.38 3.32 25.60
CA THR A 186 4.70 2.20 24.92
C THR A 186 3.21 2.50 24.79
N ASN A 187 2.51 1.77 23.92
CA ASN A 187 1.05 1.87 23.79
C ASN A 187 0.33 1.68 25.14
N GLU A 188 0.80 0.73 25.96
CA GLU A 188 0.26 0.49 27.30
C GLU A 188 0.34 1.73 28.21
N VAL A 189 1.41 2.52 28.13
CA VAL A 189 1.56 3.73 28.94
C VAL A 189 0.48 4.75 28.59
N TYR A 190 0.22 4.99 27.30
CA TYR A 190 -0.86 5.90 26.88
C TYR A 190 -2.22 5.42 27.40
N LEU A 191 -2.52 4.13 27.23
CA LEU A 191 -3.81 3.54 27.62
C LEU A 191 -4.05 3.61 29.12
N ARG A 192 -3.03 3.29 29.93
CA ARG A 192 -3.10 3.41 31.40
C ARG A 192 -3.32 4.84 31.85
N ASP A 193 -2.75 5.80 31.15
CA ASP A 193 -2.90 7.22 31.49
C ASP A 193 -4.29 7.75 31.25
N VAL A 194 -4.94 7.30 30.17
CA VAL A 194 -6.37 7.54 29.97
C VAL A 194 -7.16 6.87 31.10
N ALA A 195 -6.90 5.58 31.37
CA ALA A 195 -7.64 4.80 32.36
C ALA A 195 -7.67 5.43 33.77
N ILE A 196 -6.56 6.07 34.19
CA ILE A 196 -6.44 6.74 35.50
C ILE A 196 -6.73 8.25 35.46
N GLY A 197 -7.08 8.81 34.29
CA GLY A 197 -7.37 10.23 34.11
C GLY A 197 -6.16 11.16 34.14
N ARG A 198 -4.95 10.64 33.89
CA ARG A 198 -3.76 11.48 33.68
C ARG A 198 -3.83 12.20 32.33
N THR A 199 -4.34 11.50 31.32
CA THR A 199 -4.75 12.04 30.03
C THR A 199 -6.23 11.71 29.78
N ASP A 200 -6.83 12.36 28.79
CA ASP A 200 -8.27 12.26 28.56
C ASP A 200 -8.60 11.36 27.36
N VAL A 201 -7.77 11.38 26.32
CA VAL A 201 -8.13 10.78 25.04
C VAL A 201 -6.91 10.35 24.24
N ILE A 202 -7.06 9.27 23.46
CA ILE A 202 -6.12 8.86 22.41
C ILE A 202 -6.90 8.78 21.10
N LEU A 203 -6.51 9.55 20.09
CA LEU A 203 -7.02 9.43 18.73
C LEU A 203 -6.13 8.45 17.95
N ASN A 204 -6.73 7.50 17.23
CA ASN A 204 -6.02 6.53 16.38
C ASN A 204 -7.02 5.79 15.45
N ASP A 205 -6.51 4.95 14.55
CA ASP A 205 -7.27 4.01 13.73
C ASP A 205 -8.20 3.10 14.55
N TYR A 206 -9.41 2.87 14.05
CA TYR A 206 -10.43 2.05 14.69
C TYR A 206 -9.92 0.64 15.02
N TYR A 207 -9.34 -0.08 14.07
CA TYR A 207 -8.89 -1.46 14.28
C TYR A 207 -7.68 -1.53 15.21
N LEU A 208 -6.77 -0.55 15.15
CA LEU A 208 -5.68 -0.47 16.13
C LEU A 208 -6.22 -0.23 17.55
N GLN A 209 -7.28 0.56 17.70
CA GLN A 209 -7.93 0.74 18.99
C GLN A 209 -8.65 -0.53 19.46
N THR A 210 -9.33 -1.28 18.59
CA THR A 210 -9.97 -2.55 19.01
C THR A 210 -8.95 -3.57 19.50
N LEU A 211 -7.79 -3.65 18.85
CA LEU A 211 -6.66 -4.46 19.31
C LEU A 211 -6.11 -3.99 20.67
N ALA A 212 -5.98 -2.69 20.87
CA ALA A 212 -5.58 -2.13 22.16
C ALA A 212 -6.57 -2.50 23.29
N LEU A 213 -7.87 -2.45 23.03
CA LEU A 213 -8.90 -2.87 24.00
C LEU A 213 -8.83 -4.37 24.30
N ALA A 214 -8.60 -5.20 23.28
CA ALA A 214 -8.48 -6.63 23.43
C ALA A 214 -7.23 -7.04 24.24
N ALA A 215 -6.14 -6.30 24.07
CA ALA A 215 -4.88 -6.53 24.78
C ALA A 215 -4.94 -6.13 26.27
N PHE A 216 -5.75 -5.14 26.62
CA PHE A 216 -5.86 -4.59 27.98
C PHE A 216 -7.31 -4.49 28.49
N PRO A 217 -8.05 -5.63 28.55
CA PRO A 217 -9.48 -5.63 28.86
C PRO A 217 -9.81 -5.16 30.29
N GLU A 218 -8.82 -5.16 31.18
CA GLU A 218 -8.95 -4.73 32.57
C GLU A 218 -8.88 -3.20 32.76
N LEU A 219 -8.36 -2.46 31.78
CA LEU A 219 -8.25 -1.01 31.89
C LEU A 219 -9.63 -0.33 31.79
N ASN A 220 -9.79 0.79 32.52
CA ASN A 220 -10.97 1.64 32.47
C ASN A 220 -11.00 2.50 31.19
N ILE A 221 -10.99 1.85 30.04
CA ILE A 221 -10.98 2.49 28.72
C ILE A 221 -12.03 1.87 27.81
N THR A 222 -12.49 2.64 26.83
CA THR A 222 -13.38 2.20 25.76
C THR A 222 -13.11 3.04 24.51
N ILE A 223 -13.47 2.52 23.34
CA ILE A 223 -13.65 3.35 22.15
C ILE A 223 -14.92 4.18 22.36
N HIS A 224 -14.85 5.48 22.07
CA HIS A 224 -15.98 6.38 22.13
C HIS A 224 -17.03 5.95 21.09
N PRO A 225 -18.31 5.76 21.46
CA PRO A 225 -19.30 5.17 20.56
C PRO A 225 -19.64 6.06 19.35
N ASP A 226 -19.55 7.37 19.52
CA ASP A 226 -20.03 8.34 18.53
C ASP A 226 -18.91 9.07 17.76
N ILE A 227 -17.64 8.94 18.17
CA ILE A 227 -16.54 9.66 17.49
C ILE A 227 -16.00 8.77 16.37
N LYS A 228 -16.26 9.20 15.15
CA LYS A 228 -15.74 8.64 13.91
C LYS A 228 -15.31 9.79 13.01
N TYR A 229 -14.14 9.71 12.39
CA TYR A 229 -13.62 10.76 11.52
C TYR A 229 -12.62 10.19 10.53
N SER A 230 -12.29 10.95 9.49
CA SER A 230 -11.27 10.60 8.50
C SER A 230 -11.44 9.16 7.98
N PRO A 231 -12.53 8.87 7.25
CA PRO A 231 -12.66 7.58 6.58
C PRO A 231 -11.43 7.32 5.70
N SER A 232 -10.91 6.11 5.73
CA SER A 232 -9.76 5.70 4.94
C SER A 232 -10.02 4.39 4.22
N GLU A 233 -9.41 4.27 3.05
CA GLU A 233 -9.44 3.07 2.22
C GLU A 233 -8.01 2.73 1.81
N VAL A 234 -7.67 1.45 1.91
CA VAL A 234 -6.32 0.93 1.69
C VAL A 234 -6.31 0.09 0.43
N SER A 235 -5.31 0.36 -0.41
CA SER A 235 -5.08 -0.27 -1.70
C SER A 235 -3.59 -0.60 -1.88
N MET A 236 -3.30 -1.54 -2.77
CA MET A 236 -1.94 -1.79 -3.23
C MET A 236 -1.54 -0.76 -4.29
N VAL A 237 -0.27 -0.39 -4.32
CA VAL A 237 0.29 0.59 -5.26
C VAL A 237 1.05 -0.14 -6.35
N MET A 238 0.78 0.19 -7.60
CA MET A 238 1.43 -0.37 -8.77
C MET A 238 1.92 0.73 -9.71
N ASN A 239 2.86 0.37 -10.59
CA ASN A 239 3.24 1.26 -11.68
C ASN A 239 2.03 1.47 -12.61
N LYS A 240 1.66 2.73 -12.85
CA LYS A 240 0.48 3.05 -13.67
C LYS A 240 0.60 2.63 -15.13
N ASP A 241 1.82 2.43 -15.61
CA ASP A 241 2.06 2.00 -16.99
C ASP A 241 1.92 0.47 -17.14
N ASN A 242 1.79 -0.28 -16.04
CA ASN A 242 1.59 -1.73 -16.03
C ASN A 242 0.09 -2.08 -15.89
N GLU A 243 -0.70 -1.71 -16.89
CA GLU A 243 -2.17 -1.89 -16.88
C GLU A 243 -2.58 -3.35 -16.69
N GLU A 244 -1.85 -4.28 -17.31
CA GLU A 244 -2.15 -5.72 -17.22
C GLU A 244 -1.92 -6.28 -15.81
N LEU A 245 -0.85 -5.87 -15.12
CA LEU A 245 -0.67 -6.22 -13.70
C LEU A 245 -1.82 -5.69 -12.84
N VAL A 246 -2.25 -4.45 -13.06
CA VAL A 246 -3.36 -3.83 -12.32
C VAL A 246 -4.65 -4.62 -12.52
N GLU A 247 -4.95 -5.02 -13.75
CA GLU A 247 -6.13 -5.84 -14.06
C GLU A 247 -6.08 -7.20 -13.39
N ASN A 248 -4.95 -7.91 -13.44
CA ASN A 248 -4.80 -9.22 -12.82
C ASN A 248 -4.88 -9.15 -11.27
N VAL A 249 -4.23 -8.17 -10.65
CA VAL A 249 -4.29 -7.95 -9.20
C VAL A 249 -5.70 -7.60 -8.76
N ASN A 250 -6.40 -6.72 -9.51
CA ASN A 250 -7.79 -6.38 -9.20
C ASN A 250 -8.72 -7.59 -9.36
N GLY A 251 -8.56 -8.40 -10.41
CA GLY A 251 -9.33 -9.63 -10.58
C GLY A 251 -9.17 -10.58 -9.39
N ALA A 252 -7.93 -10.81 -8.94
CA ALA A 252 -7.67 -11.64 -7.77
C ALA A 252 -8.31 -11.05 -6.48
N ILE A 253 -8.18 -9.75 -6.25
CA ILE A 253 -8.80 -9.07 -5.10
C ILE A 253 -10.33 -9.19 -5.14
N GLU A 254 -10.95 -8.99 -6.31
CA GLU A 254 -12.39 -9.11 -6.50
C GLU A 254 -12.87 -10.54 -6.18
N GLU A 255 -12.21 -11.57 -6.69
CA GLU A 255 -12.52 -12.96 -6.35
C GLU A 255 -12.40 -13.22 -4.84
N MET A 256 -11.33 -12.72 -4.21
CA MET A 256 -11.08 -12.88 -2.76
C MET A 256 -12.08 -12.10 -1.88
N LEU A 257 -12.65 -11.00 -2.40
CA LEU A 257 -13.73 -10.27 -1.74
C LEU A 257 -15.06 -11.03 -1.90
N GLU A 258 -15.32 -11.61 -3.06
CA GLU A 258 -16.54 -12.37 -3.36
C GLU A 258 -16.63 -13.69 -2.58
N ASP A 259 -15.54 -14.44 -2.50
CA ASP A 259 -15.50 -15.71 -1.77
C ASP A 259 -15.27 -15.56 -0.26
N GLY A 260 -14.89 -14.37 0.19
CA GLY A 260 -14.70 -14.01 1.60
C GLY A 260 -13.30 -14.29 2.14
N THR A 261 -12.33 -14.66 1.31
CA THR A 261 -10.96 -14.92 1.75
C THR A 261 -10.32 -13.70 2.41
N ILE A 262 -10.48 -12.48 1.88
CA ILE A 262 -9.93 -11.27 2.56
C ILE A 262 -10.59 -11.05 3.92
N ALA A 263 -11.89 -11.34 4.04
CA ALA A 263 -12.61 -11.22 5.30
C ALA A 263 -12.14 -12.26 6.33
N GLU A 264 -11.76 -13.46 5.90
CA GLU A 264 -11.15 -14.48 6.77
C GLU A 264 -9.77 -14.04 7.27
N ILE A 265 -8.89 -13.59 6.36
CA ILE A 265 -7.57 -13.05 6.71
C ILE A 265 -7.73 -11.85 7.67
N SER A 266 -8.65 -10.93 7.38
CA SER A 266 -8.94 -9.79 8.25
C SER A 266 -9.27 -10.22 9.68
N LYS A 267 -10.11 -11.24 9.85
CA LYS A 267 -10.52 -11.73 11.18
C LYS A 267 -9.35 -12.30 11.97
N GLU A 268 -8.36 -12.89 11.31
CA GLU A 268 -7.15 -13.38 11.96
C GLU A 268 -6.34 -12.23 12.56
N PHE A 269 -6.12 -11.15 11.80
CA PHE A 269 -5.24 -10.05 12.21
C PHE A 269 -5.92 -8.94 13.02
N PHE A 270 -7.24 -8.79 12.90
CA PHE A 270 -8.01 -7.73 13.58
C PHE A 270 -8.97 -8.28 14.65
N ASN A 271 -8.56 -9.35 15.34
CA ASN A 271 -9.28 -9.92 16.49
C ASN A 271 -10.77 -10.23 16.19
N GLY A 272 -11.00 -10.93 15.08
CA GLY A 272 -12.33 -11.35 14.61
C GLY A 272 -13.11 -10.28 13.85
N ALA A 273 -12.52 -9.10 13.61
CA ALA A 273 -13.16 -8.05 12.84
C ALA A 273 -12.92 -8.20 11.33
N ASP A 274 -13.95 -7.87 10.55
CA ASP A 274 -13.88 -7.79 9.10
C ASP A 274 -13.65 -6.34 8.67
N ALA A 275 -12.49 -6.08 8.06
CA ALA A 275 -12.06 -4.77 7.57
C ALA A 275 -12.39 -4.54 6.09
N THR A 276 -12.98 -5.52 5.40
CA THR A 276 -13.40 -5.38 3.99
C THR A 276 -14.67 -4.55 3.83
N GLN A 277 -15.38 -4.30 4.93
CA GLN A 277 -16.67 -3.63 4.92
C GLN A 277 -16.49 -2.13 4.99
N LYS A 278 -16.92 -1.42 3.94
CA LYS A 278 -17.01 0.04 3.97
C LYS A 278 -17.98 0.48 5.05
N ILE A 279 -17.53 1.40 5.91
CA ILE A 279 -18.35 1.95 6.97
C ILE A 279 -18.77 3.35 6.55
N ASP A 280 -20.08 3.55 6.40
CA ASP A 280 -20.65 4.88 6.16
C ASP A 280 -20.49 5.73 7.42
N ILE A 281 -19.65 6.76 7.32
CA ILE A 281 -19.46 7.77 8.34
C ILE A 281 -20.08 9.03 7.78
N GLU A 282 -21.07 9.58 8.47
CA GLU A 282 -21.59 10.90 8.14
C GLU A 282 -20.48 11.92 8.43
N GLU A 283 -20.03 12.63 7.39
CA GLU A 283 -19.06 13.72 7.48
C GLU A 283 -19.61 14.93 8.27
#